data_AF-A0A967LL00-F1
#
_entry.id   AF-A0A967LL00-F1
#
_cell.length_a   1.000
_cell.length_b   1.000
_cell.length_c   1.000
_cell.angle_alpha   90.00
_cell.angle_beta   90.00
_cell.angle_gamma   90.00
#
_symmetry.space_group_name_H-M   'P 1'
#
loop_
_entity.id
_entity.type
_entity.pdbx_description
1 polymer ?
#
loop_
_entity_poly.entity_id
_entity_poly.type
_entity_poly.pdbx_seq_one_letter_code
_entity_poly.pdbx_strand_id
1 'polypeptide(L)'
;MLGEEDLNPGGFQRWPEAHRMTSMMAPSALEWPNGDRAALGSGGSNRLRTAILQVLLNIIDFRLPVEEAVQAPRVHYENGLLSV
;
A
#
# COMPACT_ATOMS: atom_id res chain seq x y z
N MET A 1 14.34 0.16 3.87
CA MET A 1 14.27 1.43 3.12
C MET A 1 15.63 1.81 2.55
N LEU A 2 16.41 0.86 2.00
CA LEU A 2 17.64 1.08 1.23
C LEU A 2 18.07 -0.19 0.44
N GLY A 3 17.34 -1.30 0.57
CA GLY A 3 17.63 -2.59 -0.09
C GLY A 3 16.54 -3.02 -1.09
N GLU A 4 15.45 -2.26 -1.15
CA GLU A 4 14.32 -2.50 -2.02
C GLU A 4 14.68 -2.14 -3.48
N GLU A 5 14.54 -3.11 -4.38
CA GLU A 5 14.94 -2.99 -5.80
C GLU A 5 14.09 -1.96 -6.56
N ASP A 6 12.81 -1.86 -6.21
CA ASP A 6 11.85 -0.88 -6.74
C ASP A 6 12.26 0.57 -6.43
N LEU A 7 13.01 0.80 -5.35
CA LEU A 7 13.56 2.11 -5.01
C LEU A 7 14.88 2.41 -5.75
N ASN A 8 15.49 1.40 -6.38
CA ASN A 8 16.79 1.48 -7.04
C ASN A 8 16.72 0.97 -8.50
N PRO A 9 15.91 1.56 -9.38
CA PRO A 9 15.78 1.11 -10.78
C PRO A 9 17.10 1.18 -11.57
N GLY A 10 18.03 2.02 -11.14
CA GLY A 10 19.39 2.10 -11.69
C GLY A 10 20.38 1.11 -11.07
N GLY A 11 19.97 0.28 -10.11
CA GLY A 11 20.85 -0.55 -9.28
C GLY A 11 21.35 0.18 -8.03
N PHE A 12 21.82 -0.61 -7.06
CA PHE A 12 22.28 -0.12 -5.77
C PHE A 12 23.46 0.85 -5.90
N GLN A 13 23.52 1.84 -5.00
CA GLN A 13 24.61 2.84 -4.90
C GLN A 13 24.77 3.73 -6.15
N ARG A 14 23.80 3.72 -7.08
CA ARG A 14 23.80 4.56 -8.29
C ARG A 14 22.83 5.74 -8.21
N TRP A 15 22.25 6.01 -7.04
CA TRP A 15 21.31 7.11 -6.86
C TRP A 15 22.05 8.47 -6.89
N PRO A 16 21.56 9.46 -7.65
CA PRO A 16 22.23 10.75 -7.74
C PRO A 16 22.16 11.53 -6.41
N GLU A 17 23.24 12.26 -6.11
CA GLU A 17 23.27 13.15 -4.95
C GLU A 17 22.23 14.27 -5.05
N ALA A 18 21.77 14.75 -3.89
CA ALA A 18 20.75 15.80 -3.78
C ALA A 18 19.41 15.51 -4.49
N HIS A 19 19.11 14.25 -4.81
CA HIS A 19 17.83 13.83 -5.38
C HIS A 19 17.01 13.04 -4.37
N ARG A 20 15.74 13.43 -4.21
CA ARG A 20 14.79 12.70 -3.38
C ARG A 20 14.52 11.32 -3.99
N MET A 21 14.71 10.27 -3.19
CA MET A 21 14.29 8.92 -3.55
C MET A 21 12.77 8.84 -3.61
N THR A 22 12.24 8.13 -4.61
CA THR A 22 10.82 7.80 -4.64
C THR A 22 10.45 7.02 -3.39
N SER A 23 9.22 7.19 -2.92
CA SER A 23 8.71 6.39 -1.81
C SER A 23 7.44 5.70 -2.24
N MET A 24 7.28 4.49 -1.74
CA MET A 24 6.04 3.74 -1.90
C MET A 24 5.01 4.10 -0.82
N MET A 25 5.35 4.96 0.14
CA MET A 25 4.39 5.44 1.14
C MET A 25 3.18 6.08 0.44
N ALA A 26 1.99 5.55 0.73
CA ALA A 26 0.72 6.09 0.23
C ALA A 26 -0.26 6.28 1.39
N PRO A 27 -0.03 7.25 2.31
CA PRO A 27 -1.04 7.62 3.28
C PRO A 27 -2.32 8.04 2.54
N SER A 28 -3.44 7.44 2.91
CA SER A 28 -4.70 7.57 2.19
C SER A 28 -5.81 8.02 3.15
N ALA A 29 -6.76 8.78 2.64
CA ALA A 29 -7.95 9.19 3.38
C ALA A 29 -9.20 9.00 2.52
N LEU A 30 -10.31 8.68 3.17
CA LEU A 30 -11.64 8.59 2.59
C LEU A 30 -12.56 9.57 3.28
N GLU A 31 -13.45 10.13 2.48
CA GLU A 31 -14.55 10.96 2.93
C GLU A 31 -15.82 10.50 2.22
N TRP A 32 -16.88 10.25 2.98
CA TRP A 32 -18.18 9.89 2.47
C TRP A 32 -19.09 11.12 2.36
N PRO A 33 -20.11 11.10 1.49
CA PRO A 33 -21.05 12.22 1.34
C PRO A 33 -21.83 12.59 2.61
N ASN A 34 -21.97 11.64 3.55
CA ASN A 34 -22.62 11.87 4.84
C ASN A 34 -21.71 12.54 5.88
N GLY A 35 -20.43 12.79 5.54
CA GLY A 35 -19.45 13.42 6.42
C GLY A 35 -18.57 12.44 7.20
N ASP A 36 -18.79 11.12 7.07
CA ASP A 36 -17.88 10.14 7.66
C ASP A 36 -16.51 10.22 7.02
N ARG A 37 -15.46 9.88 7.79
CA ARG A 37 -14.07 9.93 7.33
C ARG A 37 -13.27 8.76 7.87
N ALA A 38 -12.34 8.28 7.06
CA ALA A 38 -11.35 7.29 7.46
C ALA A 38 -9.97 7.70 6.98
N ALA A 39 -8.95 7.39 7.76
CA ALA A 39 -7.56 7.50 7.35
C ALA A 39 -6.91 6.12 7.47
N LEU A 40 -6.13 5.75 6.47
CA LEU A 40 -5.50 4.44 6.40
C LEU A 40 -4.15 4.51 5.71
N GLY A 41 -3.36 3.49 5.97
CA GLY A 41 -2.09 3.24 5.34
C GLY A 41 -1.65 1.82 5.65
N SER A 42 -0.57 1.39 5.03
CA SER A 42 0.02 0.09 5.30
C SER A 42 1.54 0.22 5.30
N GLY A 43 2.22 -0.57 6.13
CA GLY A 43 3.64 -0.85 5.92
C GLY A 43 3.77 -2.04 4.95
N GLY A 44 4.90 -2.16 4.25
CA GLY A 44 5.17 -3.39 3.49
C GLY A 44 5.81 -3.24 2.10
N SER A 45 6.52 -2.13 1.81
CA SER A 45 7.22 -1.94 0.53
C SER A 45 6.27 -2.27 -0.65
N ASN A 46 6.62 -3.20 -1.52
CA ASN A 46 5.82 -3.65 -2.67
C ASN A 46 4.40 -4.10 -2.34
N ARG A 47 4.16 -4.59 -1.13
CA ARG A 47 2.84 -5.08 -0.71
C ARG A 47 1.88 -3.98 -0.28
N LEU A 48 2.39 -2.77 0.01
CA LEU A 48 1.59 -1.65 0.51
C LEU A 48 0.41 -1.32 -0.40
N ARG A 49 0.63 -1.25 -1.72
CA ARG A 49 -0.41 -0.89 -2.70
C ARG A 49 -1.57 -1.88 -2.72
N THR A 50 -1.27 -3.18 -2.68
CA THR A 50 -2.29 -4.24 -2.69
C THR A 50 -3.00 -4.34 -1.35
N ALA A 51 -2.30 -4.09 -0.24
CA ALA A 51 -2.91 -4.07 1.08
C ALA A 51 -3.90 -2.91 1.23
N ILE A 52 -3.51 -1.69 0.83
CA ILE A 52 -4.40 -0.52 0.85
C ILE A 52 -5.63 -0.77 -0.02
N LEU A 53 -5.44 -1.23 -1.26
CA LEU A 53 -6.56 -1.54 -2.16
C LEU A 53 -7.56 -2.52 -1.54
N GLN A 54 -7.09 -3.64 -0.97
CA GLN A 54 -7.98 -4.64 -0.38
C GLN A 54 -8.76 -4.11 0.81
N VAL A 55 -8.15 -3.28 1.67
CA VAL A 55 -8.86 -2.63 2.77
C VAL A 55 -9.92 -1.65 2.23
N LEU A 56 -9.61 -0.91 1.17
CA LEU A 56 -10.58 -0.02 0.52
C LEU A 56 -11.78 -0.80 -0.04
N LEU A 57 -11.55 -1.89 -0.77
CA LEU A 57 -12.61 -2.76 -1.29
C LEU A 57 -13.47 -3.32 -0.14
N ASN A 58 -12.82 -3.76 0.94
CA ASN A 58 -13.50 -4.30 2.11
C ASN A 58 -14.43 -3.28 2.78
N ILE A 59 -14.00 -2.03 2.91
CA ILE A 59 -14.81 -0.97 3.53
C ILE A 59 -15.89 -0.45 2.57
N ILE A 60 -15.54 -0.21 1.30
CA ILE A 60 -16.43 0.48 0.34
C ILE A 60 -17.42 -0.50 -0.30
N ASP A 61 -16.90 -1.58 -0.88
CA ASP A 61 -17.68 -2.49 -1.71
C ASP A 61 -18.30 -3.61 -0.88
N PHE A 62 -17.51 -4.23 0.02
CA PHE A 62 -18.00 -5.31 0.89
C PHE A 62 -18.64 -4.80 2.19
N ARG A 63 -18.49 -3.50 2.50
CA ARG A 63 -19.09 -2.84 3.67
C ARG A 63 -18.79 -3.53 5.00
N LEU A 64 -17.59 -4.08 5.12
CA LEU A 64 -17.13 -4.70 6.36
C LEU A 64 -16.86 -3.65 7.44
N PRO A 65 -17.07 -3.97 8.73
CA PRO A 65 -16.54 -3.18 9.83
C PRO A 65 -15.04 -2.99 9.70
N VAL A 66 -14.52 -1.82 10.12
CA VAL A 66 -13.11 -1.45 9.90
C VAL A 66 -12.13 -2.51 10.41
N GLU A 67 -12.37 -3.08 11.60
CA GLU A 67 -11.51 -4.13 12.15
C GLU A 67 -11.50 -5.36 11.25
N GLU A 68 -12.66 -5.84 10.82
CA GLU A 68 -12.78 -6.99 9.91
C GLU A 68 -12.15 -6.71 8.55
N ALA A 69 -12.33 -5.50 8.01
CA ALA A 69 -11.72 -5.08 6.75
C ALA A 69 -10.19 -5.11 6.81
N VAL A 70 -9.60 -4.78 7.96
CA VAL A 70 -8.16 -4.83 8.20
C VAL A 70 -7.68 -6.27 8.43
N GLN A 71 -8.39 -7.07 9.23
CA GLN A 71 -8.00 -8.44 9.58
C GLN A 71 -8.25 -9.47 8.47
N ALA A 72 -9.06 -9.14 7.47
CA ALA A 72 -9.33 -10.02 6.34
C ALA A 72 -8.02 -10.51 5.68
N PRO A 73 -7.93 -11.80 5.31
CA PRO A 73 -6.80 -12.34 4.54
C PRO A 73 -6.55 -11.53 3.27
N ARG A 74 -5.28 -11.41 2.87
CA ARG A 74 -4.88 -10.55 1.77
C ARG A 74 -4.05 -11.31 0.76
N VAL A 75 -4.30 -11.06 -0.51
CA VAL A 75 -3.50 -11.58 -1.60
C VAL A 75 -2.54 -10.52 -2.14
N HIS A 76 -1.39 -10.93 -2.65
CA HIS A 76 -0.45 -10.05 -3.34
C HIS A 76 0.20 -10.76 -4.51
N TYR A 77 0.15 -10.14 -5.68
CA TYR A 77 0.78 -10.65 -6.89
C TYR A 77 1.95 -9.76 -7.30
N GLU A 78 3.12 -10.38 -7.46
CA GLU A 78 4.33 -9.72 -7.94
C GLU A 78 5.26 -10.74 -8.59
N ASN A 79 5.91 -10.36 -9.70
CA ASN A 79 6.92 -11.18 -10.40
C ASN A 79 6.46 -12.61 -10.73
N GLY A 80 5.20 -12.78 -11.14
CA GLY A 80 4.65 -14.10 -11.49
C GLY A 80 4.21 -14.95 -10.29
N LEU A 81 4.39 -14.46 -9.05
CA LEU A 81 4.04 -15.18 -7.83
C LEU A 81 2.81 -14.55 -7.16
N LEU A 82 1.80 -15.37 -6.90
CA LEU A 82 0.68 -15.01 -6.03
C LEU A 82 0.95 -15.48 -4.60
N SER A 83 1.10 -14.54 -3.67
CA SER A 83 1.12 -14.79 -2.23
C SER A 83 -0.29 -14.63 -1.66
N VAL A 84 -0.70 -15.52 -0.76
CA VAL A 84 -2.01 -15.52 -0.09
C VAL A 84 -1.84 -15.60 1.42
#